data_AF-K7RTC0-F1
#
_entry.id   AF-K7RTC0-F1
#
_cell.length_a   1.000
_cell.length_b   1.000
_cell.length_c   1.000
_cell.angle_alpha   90.00
_cell.angle_beta   90.00
_cell.angle_gamma   90.00
#
_symmetry.space_group_name_H-M   'P 1'
#
loop_
_entity.id
_entity.type
_entity.pdbx_description
1 polymer ?
#
loop_
_entity_poly.entity_id
_entity_poly.type
_entity_poly.pdbx_seq_one_letter_code
_entity_poly.pdbx_strand_id
1 'polypeptide(L)'
;MSVSRSMPRALMAVVATLAMMLGLITAAPNASAAGPDATATSTAAVPEGGAENGTRLMDGAALYPRVIRLAHSGRANGRIIASAVTFADGAGVGAVFQSTDRGRSFQRIGSITDPGATKGLCCSTLFELPRRVGKLPAGTLLWSASVGQDAGDSRRMTLPLWASRDHGRTWSKLAQVAVSPNFGGLWEPELTVSRDGRLVLFVSDESQQPTHSQVLAATTSRDGVHWGTLSNVVAADDPELRPGMPVVRRAPNGTYLMSYEICGGTQECRQFLRRSADGVHWGDPSALGSPLTTADGQYFEHAPTISWYPDGTPGGRWLTVGQMLYGSDGQVAKGSGATVLTNRTGGYGPWRSAAAPVRINNPYNNYCPNYSSSLLPMPERGALLEMATGYDSSGTCTTYFATGALPR
;
A
#
# COMPACT_ATOMS: atom_id res chain seq x y z
N MET A 1 35.68 2.98 -83.65
CA MET A 1 37.11 3.01 -83.25
C MET A 1 37.20 2.77 -81.74
N SER A 2 38.38 2.38 -81.23
CA SER A 2 38.68 2.22 -79.78
C SER A 2 38.75 3.61 -79.10
N VAL A 3 38.81 3.84 -77.77
CA VAL A 3 39.38 3.06 -76.63
C VAL A 3 38.58 3.28 -75.32
N SER A 4 38.66 2.34 -74.38
CA SER A 4 38.20 2.42 -72.96
C SER A 4 38.99 3.46 -72.12
N ARG A 5 38.69 3.82 -70.85
CA ARG A 5 38.28 3.12 -69.60
C ARG A 5 37.72 4.20 -68.62
N SER A 6 37.25 4.01 -67.38
CA SER A 6 37.08 2.88 -66.42
C SER A 6 36.06 3.26 -65.32
N MET A 7 35.73 2.32 -64.42
CA MET A 7 35.06 2.54 -63.12
C MET A 7 36.04 3.11 -62.05
N PRO A 8 35.63 3.61 -60.84
CA PRO A 8 34.57 3.07 -59.96
C PRO A 8 33.67 4.05 -59.16
N ARG A 9 32.90 3.49 -58.21
CA ARG A 9 31.97 4.15 -57.25
C ARG A 9 32.70 4.95 -56.16
N ALA A 10 32.09 6.03 -55.64
CA ALA A 10 31.58 6.11 -54.25
C ALA A 10 30.99 7.49 -53.87
N LEU A 11 30.13 7.49 -52.86
CA LEU A 11 29.60 8.60 -52.03
C LEU A 11 30.05 10.04 -52.31
N MET A 12 29.08 10.93 -52.48
CA MET A 12 29.22 12.38 -52.21
C MET A 12 28.14 12.79 -51.21
N ALA A 13 28.51 13.50 -50.16
CA ALA A 13 27.61 13.82 -49.05
C ALA A 13 26.69 15.01 -49.36
N VAL A 14 25.43 14.94 -48.90
CA VAL A 14 24.53 16.08 -48.82
C VAL A 14 24.34 16.43 -47.35
N VAL A 15 24.68 17.67 -46.99
CA VAL A 15 24.56 18.18 -45.63
C VAL A 15 23.11 18.59 -45.37
N ALA A 16 22.49 18.01 -44.34
CA ALA A 16 21.25 18.51 -43.75
C ALA A 16 21.55 19.02 -42.33
N THR A 17 21.29 20.30 -42.08
CA THR A 17 21.59 20.97 -40.81
C THR A 17 20.57 20.62 -39.73
N LEU A 18 20.99 19.83 -38.74
CA LEU A 18 20.23 19.60 -37.51
C LEU A 18 20.67 20.60 -36.43
N ALA A 19 19.75 21.45 -35.95
CA ALA A 19 20.06 22.45 -34.94
C ALA A 19 20.13 21.81 -33.54
N MET A 20 21.35 21.57 -33.04
CA MET A 20 21.59 20.95 -31.74
C MET A 20 21.71 22.01 -30.64
N MET A 21 20.60 22.35 -29.96
CA MET A 21 20.66 23.22 -28.78
C MET A 21 21.19 22.46 -27.56
N LEU A 22 22.42 22.77 -27.15
CA LEU A 22 23.11 22.15 -26.03
C LEU A 22 22.67 22.79 -24.70
N GLY A 23 21.55 22.33 -24.15
CA GLY A 23 21.10 22.73 -22.80
C GLY A 23 22.02 22.17 -21.72
N LEU A 24 22.48 23.01 -20.78
CA LEU A 24 23.43 22.61 -19.75
C LEU A 24 22.75 21.74 -18.68
N ILE A 25 23.18 20.48 -18.55
CA ILE A 25 22.92 19.68 -17.35
C ILE A 25 23.98 20.04 -16.31
N THR A 26 23.60 20.81 -15.30
CA THR A 26 24.45 21.08 -14.13
C THR A 26 24.51 19.84 -13.24
N ALA A 27 25.58 19.05 -13.35
CA ALA A 27 25.83 17.95 -12.44
C ALA A 27 26.04 18.47 -11.00
N ALA A 28 25.24 18.00 -10.06
CA ALA A 28 25.51 18.22 -8.64
C ALA A 28 26.78 17.44 -8.23
N PRO A 29 27.69 18.03 -7.43
CA PRO A 29 28.99 17.42 -7.16
C PRO A 29 28.90 16.25 -6.17
N ASN A 30 29.73 15.23 -6.38
CA ASN A 30 29.97 14.16 -5.40
C ASN A 30 30.59 14.73 -4.12
N ALA A 31 29.86 14.67 -3.00
CA ALA A 31 30.41 14.96 -1.68
C ALA A 31 31.19 13.75 -1.14
N SER A 32 32.51 13.73 -1.37
CA SER A 32 33.42 12.81 -0.69
C SER A 32 33.47 13.12 0.81
N ALA A 33 33.48 12.10 1.66
CA ALA A 33 33.56 12.28 3.11
C ALA A 33 34.84 13.04 3.53
N ALA A 34 34.67 14.10 4.31
CA ALA A 34 35.73 14.81 5.02
C ALA A 34 35.64 14.52 6.53
N GLY A 35 36.75 14.71 7.26
CA GLY A 35 36.81 14.49 8.70
C GLY A 35 35.99 15.50 9.53
N PRO A 36 35.80 15.24 10.83
CA PRO A 36 34.93 16.05 11.67
C PRO A 36 35.58 17.38 12.07
N ASP A 37 34.81 18.45 11.96
CA ASP A 37 35.01 19.68 12.72
C ASP A 37 33.69 20.04 13.42
N ALA A 38 33.78 20.69 14.58
CA ALA A 38 32.71 20.63 15.59
C ALA A 38 31.77 21.85 15.64
N THR A 39 30.67 21.68 16.39
CA THR A 39 29.80 22.75 16.93
C THR A 39 28.97 23.59 15.93
N ALA A 40 27.98 22.95 15.31
CA ALA A 40 26.71 23.60 14.99
C ALA A 40 25.55 22.63 15.23
N THR A 41 25.00 22.61 16.44
CA THR A 41 23.85 21.74 16.79
C THR A 41 22.55 22.35 16.27
N SER A 42 22.37 22.36 14.94
CA SER A 42 21.07 22.66 14.35
C SER A 42 20.09 21.55 14.70
N THR A 43 19.22 21.81 15.67
CA THR A 43 17.99 21.03 15.84
C THR A 43 17.16 21.22 14.58
N ALA A 44 17.22 20.26 13.66
CA ALA A 44 16.40 20.25 12.46
C ALA A 44 14.92 20.40 12.87
N ALA A 45 14.18 21.24 12.16
CA ALA A 45 12.77 21.43 12.43
C ALA A 45 12.02 20.10 12.26
N VAL A 46 11.17 19.76 13.23
CA VAL A 46 10.26 18.61 13.11
C VAL A 46 9.36 18.86 11.88
N PRO A 47 9.24 17.90 10.94
CA PRO A 47 8.39 18.08 9.76
C PRO A 47 6.91 18.30 10.13
N GLU A 48 6.16 18.93 9.23
CA GLU A 48 4.69 18.90 9.29
C GLU A 48 4.17 17.47 9.14
N GLY A 49 2.89 17.21 9.45
CA GLY A 49 2.36 15.85 9.48
C GLY A 49 2.53 15.11 10.82
N GLY A 50 2.66 15.84 11.92
CA GLY A 50 2.55 15.28 13.27
C GLY A 50 1.10 14.98 13.68
N ALA A 51 0.90 14.03 14.58
CA ALA A 51 -0.44 13.68 15.08
C ALA A 51 -0.92 14.65 16.18
N GLU A 52 -2.14 15.18 16.05
CA GLU A 52 -2.78 16.04 17.06
C GLU A 52 -3.34 15.25 18.25
N ASN A 53 -3.62 13.95 18.05
CA ASN A 53 -4.28 13.10 19.03
C ASN A 53 -3.91 11.62 18.84
N GLY A 54 -4.50 10.76 19.68
CA GLY A 54 -4.24 9.32 19.70
C GLY A 54 -3.03 8.96 20.57
N THR A 55 -2.65 7.70 20.51
CA THR A 55 -1.56 7.12 21.30
C THR A 55 -0.55 6.46 20.36
N ARG A 56 0.76 6.64 20.59
CA ARG A 56 1.79 5.93 19.82
C ARG A 56 1.66 4.41 20.01
N LEU A 57 1.75 3.64 18.93
CA LEU A 57 1.72 2.17 18.94
C LEU A 57 2.99 1.57 19.55
N MET A 58 4.12 2.26 19.36
CA MET A 58 5.43 1.99 19.97
C MET A 58 6.28 3.26 19.95
N ASP A 59 7.37 3.27 20.71
CA ASP A 59 8.42 4.28 20.55
C ASP A 59 9.31 3.94 19.35
N GLY A 60 9.87 4.97 18.71
CA GLY A 60 10.65 4.81 17.48
C GLY A 60 9.79 4.61 16.22
N ALA A 61 10.44 4.17 15.14
CA ALA A 61 9.83 4.12 13.81
C ALA A 61 8.74 3.03 13.70
N ALA A 62 7.57 3.39 13.18
CA ALA A 62 6.47 2.45 12.93
C ALA A 62 5.64 2.92 11.73
N LEU A 63 5.83 2.25 10.60
CA LEU A 63 5.33 2.61 9.27
C LEU A 63 4.26 1.62 8.78
N TYR A 64 3.46 2.05 7.81
CA TYR A 64 2.55 1.20 7.02
C TYR A 64 1.65 0.29 7.89
N PRO A 65 0.83 0.85 8.78
CA PRO A 65 0.10 0.09 9.78
C PRO A 65 -1.02 -0.74 9.17
N ARG A 66 -1.29 -1.91 9.75
CA ARG A 66 -2.41 -2.77 9.40
C ARG A 66 -3.06 -3.31 10.65
N VAL A 67 -4.39 -3.30 10.71
CA VAL A 67 -5.15 -3.75 11.88
C VAL A 67 -6.34 -4.63 11.50
N ILE A 68 -6.48 -5.77 12.19
CA ILE A 68 -7.55 -6.75 11.99
C ILE A 68 -8.16 -7.16 13.33
N ARG A 69 -9.40 -7.65 13.29
CA ARG A 69 -10.08 -8.26 14.43
C ARG A 69 -10.28 -9.75 14.16
N LEU A 70 -9.89 -10.58 15.12
CA LEU A 70 -10.01 -12.03 14.99
C LEU A 70 -11.48 -12.46 15.02
N ALA A 71 -11.89 -13.23 14.02
CA ALA A 71 -13.24 -13.80 13.86
C ALA A 71 -13.21 -15.32 13.63
N HIS A 72 -12.05 -15.89 13.31
CA HIS A 72 -11.89 -17.32 12.97
C HIS A 72 -10.93 -18.08 13.91
N SER A 73 -10.51 -17.43 15.00
CA SER A 73 -9.55 -17.88 16.01
C SER A 73 -10.19 -18.43 17.31
N GLY A 74 -11.46 -18.87 17.26
CA GLY A 74 -12.14 -19.53 18.37
C GLY A 74 -12.17 -18.69 19.66
N ARG A 75 -11.52 -19.17 20.74
CA ARG A 75 -11.43 -18.45 22.04
C ARG A 75 -10.63 -17.13 21.98
N ALA A 76 -9.91 -16.87 20.89
CA ALA A 76 -9.23 -15.59 20.66
C ALA A 76 -10.07 -14.59 19.82
N ASN A 77 -11.27 -14.97 19.38
CA ASN A 77 -12.18 -14.07 18.67
C ASN A 77 -12.47 -12.78 19.45
N GLY A 78 -12.59 -11.68 18.71
CA GLY A 78 -12.82 -10.34 19.27
C GLY A 78 -11.55 -9.62 19.72
N ARG A 79 -10.39 -10.30 19.85
CA ARG A 79 -9.09 -9.63 19.99
C ARG A 79 -8.76 -8.88 18.71
N ILE A 80 -7.99 -7.81 18.86
CA ILE A 80 -7.48 -7.01 17.74
C ILE A 80 -5.99 -7.29 17.62
N ILE A 81 -5.53 -7.61 16.41
CA ILE A 81 -4.11 -7.75 16.07
C ILE A 81 -3.75 -6.61 15.12
N ALA A 82 -2.62 -5.97 15.38
CA ALA A 82 -2.06 -4.95 14.50
C ALA A 82 -0.62 -5.32 14.11
N SER A 83 -0.16 -4.80 12.97
CA SER A 83 1.25 -4.86 12.59
C SER A 83 1.71 -3.54 11.98
N ALA A 84 3.00 -3.24 12.14
CA ALA A 84 3.67 -2.12 11.49
C ALA A 84 5.07 -2.55 11.04
N VAL A 85 5.60 -1.87 10.03
CA VAL A 85 7.01 -1.96 9.62
C VAL A 85 7.84 -1.11 10.58
N THR A 86 8.83 -1.72 11.22
CA THR A 86 9.80 -1.06 12.10
C THR A 86 11.21 -1.53 11.75
N PHE A 87 12.22 -1.05 12.47
CA PHE A 87 13.62 -1.41 12.25
C PHE A 87 14.29 -1.84 13.55
N ALA A 88 15.13 -2.87 13.46
CA ALA A 88 16.00 -3.32 14.55
C ALA A 88 17.36 -3.72 13.96
N ASP A 89 18.45 -3.33 14.61
CA ASP A 89 19.83 -3.66 14.21
C ASP A 89 20.16 -3.37 12.73
N GLY A 90 19.56 -2.31 12.18
CA GLY A 90 19.71 -1.89 10.78
C GLY A 90 18.87 -2.67 9.75
N ALA A 91 18.07 -3.65 10.19
CA ALA A 91 17.20 -4.45 9.33
C ALA A 91 15.71 -4.11 9.53
N GLY A 92 14.91 -4.26 8.47
CA GLY A 92 13.46 -4.14 8.56
C GLY A 92 12.80 -5.32 9.30
N VAL A 93 11.78 -5.03 10.09
CA VAL A 93 11.05 -6.01 10.92
C VAL A 93 9.54 -5.72 10.87
N GLY A 94 8.73 -6.75 10.63
CA GLY A 94 7.29 -6.67 10.88
C GLY A 94 7.01 -6.81 12.38
N ALA A 95 6.70 -5.74 13.09
CA ALA A 95 6.30 -5.82 14.50
C ALA A 95 4.81 -6.17 14.62
N VAL A 96 4.44 -7.05 15.55
CA VAL A 96 3.05 -7.50 15.75
C VAL A 96 2.58 -7.20 17.16
N PHE A 97 1.38 -6.64 17.26
CA PHE A 97 0.76 -6.14 18.49
C PHE A 97 -0.62 -6.75 18.71
N GLN A 98 -1.03 -6.90 19.96
CA GLN A 98 -2.35 -7.38 20.37
C GLN A 98 -3.01 -6.36 21.29
N SER A 99 -4.30 -6.08 21.05
CA SER A 99 -5.20 -5.47 22.02
C SER A 99 -6.25 -6.48 22.49
N THR A 100 -6.46 -6.53 23.81
CA THR A 100 -7.51 -7.30 24.49
C THR A 100 -8.63 -6.41 25.03
N ASP A 101 -8.44 -5.08 25.03
CA ASP A 101 -9.30 -4.08 25.66
C ASP A 101 -10.17 -3.28 24.66
N ARG A 102 -10.24 -3.76 23.41
CA ARG A 102 -10.94 -3.18 22.25
C ARG A 102 -10.28 -1.91 21.70
N GLY A 103 -8.95 -1.93 21.54
CA GLY A 103 -8.18 -0.89 20.87
C GLY A 103 -7.83 0.31 21.74
N ARG A 104 -7.85 0.16 23.08
CA ARG A 104 -7.48 1.23 24.03
C ARG A 104 -5.99 1.17 24.37
N SER A 105 -5.42 -0.03 24.42
CA SER A 105 -3.97 -0.26 24.51
C SER A 105 -3.55 -1.43 23.63
N PHE A 106 -2.29 -1.40 23.21
CA PHE A 106 -1.66 -2.45 22.41
C PHE A 106 -0.35 -2.87 23.09
N GLN A 107 -0.05 -4.17 23.03
CA GLN A 107 1.19 -4.75 23.51
C GLN A 107 1.86 -5.53 22.38
N ARG A 108 3.17 -5.39 22.19
CA ARG A 108 3.94 -6.17 21.20
C ARG A 108 3.95 -7.64 21.63
N ILE A 109 3.49 -8.54 20.76
CA ILE A 109 3.37 -9.98 21.04
C ILE A 109 4.29 -10.86 20.20
N GLY A 110 4.87 -10.32 19.13
CA GLY A 110 5.72 -11.07 18.20
C GLY A 110 6.34 -10.17 17.13
N SER A 111 7.13 -10.79 16.26
CA SER A 111 7.76 -10.12 15.12
C SER A 111 8.04 -11.09 13.97
N ILE A 112 8.07 -10.56 12.75
CA ILE A 112 8.52 -11.25 11.53
C ILE A 112 9.84 -10.62 11.08
N THR A 113 10.85 -11.46 10.87
CA THR A 113 12.14 -11.07 10.31
C THR A 113 12.44 -11.96 9.11
N ASP A 114 12.44 -11.39 7.91
CA ASP A 114 12.90 -12.08 6.69
C ASP A 114 14.36 -11.72 6.42
N PRO A 115 15.25 -12.68 6.08
CA PRO A 115 16.66 -12.37 5.79
C PRO A 115 16.86 -11.29 4.72
N GLY A 116 15.95 -11.19 3.74
CA GLY A 116 15.98 -10.14 2.71
C GLY A 116 15.72 -8.73 3.25
N ALA A 117 15.14 -8.58 4.44
CA ALA A 117 14.82 -7.28 5.05
C ALA A 117 16.05 -6.47 5.47
N THR A 118 17.24 -7.09 5.45
CA THR A 118 18.56 -6.43 5.52
C THR A 118 18.89 -5.61 4.27
N LYS A 119 18.10 -5.75 3.20
CA LYS A 119 18.12 -4.97 1.96
C LYS A 119 16.79 -4.26 1.73
N GLY A 120 16.19 -3.78 2.82
CA GLY A 120 14.93 -3.06 2.79
C GLY A 120 13.70 -3.95 2.98
N LEU A 121 12.73 -3.39 3.69
CA LEU A 121 11.39 -3.94 3.87
C LEU A 121 10.39 -2.78 3.85
N CYS A 122 9.32 -2.92 3.08
CA CYS A 122 8.22 -1.95 3.02
C CYS A 122 6.86 -2.67 3.09
N CYS A 123 5.81 -1.88 3.32
CA CYS A 123 4.55 -2.12 2.64
C CYS A 123 3.86 -3.44 3.02
N SER A 124 3.64 -3.71 4.31
CA SER A 124 3.12 -5.01 4.77
C SER A 124 1.59 -5.15 4.78
N THR A 125 1.09 -6.38 4.65
CA THR A 125 -0.31 -6.77 4.94
C THR A 125 -0.39 -7.81 6.07
N LEU A 126 -1.54 -7.85 6.74
CA LEU A 126 -1.87 -8.76 7.84
C LEU A 126 -3.30 -9.26 7.66
N PHE A 127 -3.49 -10.59 7.59
CA PHE A 127 -4.76 -11.21 7.20
C PHE A 127 -5.05 -12.47 8.03
N GLU A 128 -6.28 -12.62 8.55
CA GLU A 128 -6.74 -13.88 9.17
C GLU A 128 -7.44 -14.74 8.11
N LEU A 129 -7.07 -16.03 7.98
CA LEU A 129 -7.78 -16.95 7.09
C LEU A 129 -9.23 -17.18 7.55
N PRO A 130 -10.25 -16.81 6.75
CA PRO A 130 -11.66 -17.00 7.12
C PRO A 130 -12.14 -18.46 6.95
N ARG A 131 -11.36 -19.28 6.25
CA ARG A 131 -11.60 -20.71 5.99
C ARG A 131 -10.26 -21.43 5.82
N ARG A 132 -10.28 -22.76 5.89
CA ARG A 132 -9.09 -23.57 5.58
C ARG A 132 -8.66 -23.35 4.12
N VAL A 133 -7.35 -23.19 3.90
CA VAL A 133 -6.69 -23.23 2.59
C VAL A 133 -5.57 -24.27 2.66
N GLY A 134 -5.64 -25.34 1.86
CA GLY A 134 -4.74 -26.49 1.96
C GLY A 134 -4.55 -27.02 3.39
N LYS A 135 -3.31 -26.93 3.89
CA LYS A 135 -2.90 -27.34 5.25
C LYS A 135 -2.99 -26.21 6.31
N LEU A 136 -3.48 -25.03 5.94
CA LEU A 136 -3.66 -23.88 6.82
C LEU A 136 -5.09 -23.85 7.36
N PRO A 137 -5.34 -24.01 8.68
CA PRO A 137 -6.68 -23.89 9.24
C PRO A 137 -7.20 -22.44 9.17
N ALA A 138 -8.53 -22.28 9.29
CA ALA A 138 -9.11 -20.97 9.57
C ALA A 138 -8.53 -20.41 10.90
N GLY A 139 -8.40 -19.09 11.01
CA GLY A 139 -7.72 -18.46 12.15
C GLY A 139 -6.19 -18.45 12.06
N THR A 140 -5.58 -19.10 11.05
CA THR A 140 -4.16 -18.86 10.73
C THR A 140 -4.00 -17.40 10.32
N LEU A 141 -3.07 -16.68 10.95
CA LEU A 141 -2.70 -15.34 10.50
C LEU A 141 -1.63 -15.46 9.42
N LEU A 142 -1.76 -14.64 8.41
CA LEU A 142 -0.82 -14.49 7.30
C LEU A 142 -0.28 -13.07 7.28
N TRP A 143 1.01 -12.94 7.00
CA TRP A 143 1.71 -11.67 6.86
C TRP A 143 2.61 -11.72 5.63
N SER A 144 2.65 -10.65 4.87
CA SER A 144 3.52 -10.47 3.71
C SER A 144 3.94 -9.02 3.60
N ALA A 145 5.06 -8.76 2.92
CA ALA A 145 5.64 -7.44 2.74
C ALA A 145 6.47 -7.40 1.45
N SER A 146 6.79 -6.20 1.00
CA SER A 146 7.77 -5.96 -0.05
C SER A 146 9.17 -6.00 0.55
N VAL A 147 10.04 -6.88 0.04
CA VAL A 147 11.36 -7.11 0.62
C VAL A 147 12.45 -7.06 -0.45
N GLY A 148 13.55 -6.35 -0.17
CA GLY A 148 14.74 -6.30 -1.02
C GLY A 148 14.84 -5.09 -1.95
N GLN A 149 14.19 -3.96 -1.66
CA GLN A 149 14.29 -2.76 -2.52
C GLN A 149 15.70 -2.11 -2.53
N ASP A 150 16.42 -2.16 -1.40
CA ASP A 150 17.72 -1.51 -1.18
C ASP A 150 18.91 -2.40 -1.57
N ALA A 151 18.67 -3.35 -2.48
CA ALA A 151 19.65 -4.33 -2.96
C ALA A 151 20.50 -3.86 -4.16
N GLY A 152 20.32 -2.62 -4.63
CA GLY A 152 21.09 -2.01 -5.72
C GLY A 152 21.11 -2.84 -7.00
N ASP A 153 22.28 -3.05 -7.58
CA ASP A 153 22.49 -3.84 -8.81
C ASP A 153 22.11 -5.34 -8.67
N SER A 154 21.79 -5.80 -7.46
CA SER A 154 21.25 -7.14 -7.19
C SER A 154 19.73 -7.17 -6.94
N ARG A 155 19.03 -6.02 -7.02
CA ARG A 155 17.59 -5.89 -6.72
C ARG A 155 16.73 -6.84 -7.55
N ARG A 156 16.24 -7.89 -6.89
CA ARG A 156 15.16 -8.77 -7.33
C ARG A 156 14.16 -8.82 -6.19
N MET A 157 13.21 -7.88 -6.17
CA MET A 157 12.29 -7.73 -5.04
C MET A 157 11.44 -8.98 -4.82
N THR A 158 11.08 -9.21 -3.57
CA THR A 158 10.51 -10.48 -3.11
C THR A 158 9.22 -10.23 -2.31
N LEU A 159 8.25 -11.13 -2.49
CA LEU A 159 7.01 -11.20 -1.71
C LEU A 159 7.00 -12.48 -0.84
N PRO A 160 7.71 -12.51 0.30
CA PRO A 160 7.63 -13.64 1.22
C PRO A 160 6.25 -13.71 1.89
N LEU A 161 5.75 -14.93 2.12
CA LEU A 161 4.55 -15.17 2.91
C LEU A 161 4.91 -15.88 4.20
N TRP A 162 4.50 -15.31 5.33
CA TRP A 162 4.71 -15.82 6.67
C TRP A 162 3.38 -16.19 7.30
N ALA A 163 3.37 -17.24 8.13
CA ALA A 163 2.16 -17.74 8.79
C ALA A 163 2.36 -17.88 10.31
N SER A 164 1.30 -17.57 11.07
CA SER A 164 1.21 -17.77 12.52
C SER A 164 -0.05 -18.55 12.88
N ARG A 165 0.09 -19.47 13.85
CA ARG A 165 -1.00 -20.35 14.34
C ARG A 165 -1.33 -20.13 15.82
N ASP A 166 -0.70 -19.15 16.46
CA ASP A 166 -0.84 -18.83 17.89
C ASP A 166 -1.32 -17.39 18.13
N HIS A 167 -1.98 -16.83 17.10
CA HIS A 167 -2.53 -15.47 17.06
C HIS A 167 -1.43 -14.39 17.09
N GLY A 168 -0.37 -14.59 16.31
CA GLY A 168 0.64 -13.56 15.97
C GLY A 168 1.89 -13.54 16.84
N ARG A 169 2.14 -14.55 17.68
CA ARG A 169 3.31 -14.60 18.57
C ARG A 169 4.52 -15.19 17.85
N THR A 170 4.38 -16.41 17.35
CA THR A 170 5.38 -17.08 16.52
C THR A 170 4.95 -17.08 15.06
N TRP A 171 5.93 -16.97 14.17
CA TRP A 171 5.77 -16.88 12.73
C TRP A 171 6.76 -17.81 12.03
N SER A 172 6.38 -18.34 10.87
CA SER A 172 7.28 -19.16 10.03
C SER A 172 7.05 -18.84 8.56
N LYS A 173 8.13 -18.77 7.77
CA LYS A 173 8.04 -18.55 6.32
C LYS A 173 7.37 -19.76 5.68
N LEU A 174 6.24 -19.51 5.03
CA LEU A 174 5.41 -20.51 4.37
C LEU A 174 5.77 -20.66 2.90
N ALA A 175 6.03 -19.54 2.21
CA ALA A 175 6.30 -19.50 0.78
C ALA A 175 7.13 -18.28 0.39
N GLN A 176 7.65 -18.33 -0.84
CA GLN A 176 8.09 -17.18 -1.60
C GLN A 176 7.06 -17.00 -2.73
N VAL A 177 6.15 -16.03 -2.61
CA VAL A 177 4.96 -15.94 -3.50
C VAL A 177 5.34 -15.45 -4.90
N ALA A 178 6.20 -14.43 -4.94
CA ALA A 178 6.78 -13.89 -6.15
C ALA A 178 8.23 -13.43 -5.90
N VAL A 179 8.98 -13.34 -6.99
CA VAL A 179 10.28 -12.68 -7.11
C VAL A 179 10.21 -11.87 -8.40
N SER A 180 10.66 -10.62 -8.39
CA SER A 180 10.68 -9.79 -9.60
C SER A 180 11.63 -10.42 -10.63
N PRO A 181 11.23 -10.57 -11.91
CA PRO A 181 12.09 -11.13 -12.94
C PRO A 181 13.26 -10.19 -13.29
N ASN A 182 13.15 -8.91 -12.95
CA ASN A 182 14.11 -7.85 -13.27
C ASN A 182 14.25 -6.85 -12.11
N PHE A 183 14.64 -5.61 -12.40
CA PHE A 183 14.89 -4.58 -11.41
C PHE A 183 13.63 -3.85 -10.90
N GLY A 184 12.48 -4.04 -11.56
CA GLY A 184 11.21 -3.45 -11.14
C GLY A 184 10.77 -3.92 -9.76
N GLY A 185 10.14 -3.03 -9.00
CA GLY A 185 9.63 -3.36 -7.68
C GLY A 185 8.39 -4.26 -7.68
N LEU A 186 8.18 -4.89 -6.52
CA LEU A 186 6.96 -5.60 -6.17
C LEU A 186 6.46 -5.03 -4.84
N TRP A 187 5.48 -4.13 -4.93
CA TRP A 187 5.04 -3.25 -3.84
C TRP A 187 3.68 -3.67 -3.27
N GLU A 188 3.47 -3.35 -2.00
CA GLU A 188 2.15 -3.42 -1.32
C GLU A 188 1.36 -4.74 -1.49
N PRO A 189 1.91 -5.92 -1.14
CA PRO A 189 1.14 -7.16 -1.17
C PRO A 189 -0.15 -7.05 -0.35
N GLU A 190 -1.28 -7.50 -0.92
CA GLU A 190 -2.58 -7.58 -0.23
C GLU A 190 -3.21 -8.96 -0.40
N LEU A 191 -3.85 -9.46 0.65
CA LEU A 191 -4.36 -10.84 0.72
C LEU A 191 -5.89 -10.91 0.76
N THR A 192 -6.46 -11.86 0.02
CA THR A 192 -7.85 -12.29 0.23
C THR A 192 -8.06 -13.77 -0.07
N VAL A 193 -9.21 -14.32 0.32
CA VAL A 193 -9.62 -15.67 -0.11
C VAL A 193 -10.76 -15.57 -1.09
N SER A 194 -10.59 -16.18 -2.27
CA SER A 194 -11.56 -16.19 -3.36
C SER A 194 -12.85 -16.94 -2.99
N ARG A 195 -13.89 -16.77 -3.81
CA ARG A 195 -15.14 -17.51 -3.72
C ARG A 195 -14.94 -19.03 -3.88
N ASP A 196 -14.00 -19.46 -4.74
CA ASP A 196 -13.61 -20.88 -4.86
C ASP A 196 -12.67 -21.39 -3.76
N GLY A 197 -12.26 -20.52 -2.81
CA GLY A 197 -11.46 -20.90 -1.65
C GLY A 197 -9.95 -20.95 -1.89
N ARG A 198 -9.46 -20.37 -2.98
CA ARG A 198 -8.02 -20.08 -3.18
C ARG A 198 -7.62 -18.89 -2.31
N LEU A 199 -6.38 -18.89 -1.83
CA LEU A 199 -5.73 -17.67 -1.40
C LEU A 199 -5.32 -16.88 -2.65
N VAL A 200 -5.48 -15.57 -2.59
CA VAL A 200 -5.11 -14.62 -3.65
C VAL A 200 -4.19 -13.58 -3.04
N LEU A 201 -3.10 -13.26 -3.73
CA LEU A 201 -2.23 -12.13 -3.41
C LEU A 201 -2.28 -11.14 -4.57
N PHE A 202 -2.54 -9.88 -4.25
CA PHE A 202 -2.42 -8.72 -5.14
C PHE A 202 -1.11 -7.99 -4.85
N VAL A 203 -0.55 -7.30 -5.83
CA VAL A 203 0.71 -6.53 -5.73
C VAL A 203 0.72 -5.41 -6.76
N SER A 204 1.41 -4.31 -6.48
CA SER A 204 1.80 -3.32 -7.48
C SER A 204 3.15 -3.71 -8.09
N ASP A 205 3.19 -3.93 -9.39
CA ASP A 205 4.30 -4.56 -10.14
C ASP A 205 4.89 -3.57 -11.15
N GLU A 206 6.19 -3.27 -11.03
CA GLU A 206 6.93 -2.40 -11.95
C GLU A 206 7.77 -3.18 -12.98
N SER A 207 7.72 -4.52 -12.98
CA SER A 207 8.57 -5.35 -13.84
C SER A 207 8.23 -5.28 -15.33
N GLN A 208 7.17 -4.56 -15.69
CA GLN A 208 6.63 -4.43 -17.05
C GLN A 208 7.00 -3.09 -17.74
N GLN A 209 7.95 -2.35 -17.16
CA GLN A 209 8.53 -1.15 -17.76
C GLN A 209 9.30 -1.46 -19.06
N PRO A 210 9.29 -0.56 -20.07
CA PRO A 210 8.62 0.75 -20.08
C PRO A 210 7.14 0.71 -20.53
N THR A 211 6.59 -0.46 -20.91
CA THR A 211 5.22 -0.60 -21.43
C THR A 211 4.16 -0.13 -20.44
N HIS A 212 4.36 -0.42 -19.16
CA HIS A 212 3.61 0.18 -18.06
C HIS A 212 4.61 0.63 -16.99
N SER A 213 4.50 1.86 -16.49
CA SER A 213 5.36 2.33 -15.39
C SER A 213 5.10 1.59 -14.08
N GLN A 214 3.85 1.16 -13.83
CA GLN A 214 3.44 0.20 -12.82
C GLN A 214 2.10 -0.45 -13.24
N VAL A 215 1.83 -1.68 -12.80
CA VAL A 215 0.50 -2.33 -12.91
C VAL A 215 0.05 -2.85 -11.56
N LEU A 216 -1.25 -3.09 -11.38
CA LEU A 216 -1.74 -4.01 -10.35
C LEU A 216 -1.79 -5.42 -10.94
N ALA A 217 -1.13 -6.36 -10.29
CA ALA A 217 -1.10 -7.77 -10.66
C ALA A 217 -1.58 -8.68 -9.52
N ALA A 218 -1.94 -9.92 -9.83
CA ALA A 218 -2.34 -10.92 -8.84
C ALA A 218 -1.86 -12.33 -9.18
N THR A 219 -1.71 -13.15 -8.14
CA THR A 219 -1.49 -14.61 -8.23
C THR A 219 -2.39 -15.34 -7.24
N THR A 220 -2.61 -16.65 -7.45
CA THR A 220 -3.47 -17.48 -6.60
C THR A 220 -2.81 -18.79 -6.19
N SER A 221 -3.21 -19.32 -5.03
CA SER A 221 -2.76 -20.62 -4.49
C SER A 221 -3.93 -21.41 -3.90
N ARG A 222 -3.87 -22.75 -3.99
CA ARG A 222 -4.83 -23.66 -3.33
C ARG A 222 -4.37 -24.13 -1.94
N ASP A 223 -3.12 -23.88 -1.55
CA ASP A 223 -2.54 -24.36 -0.29
C ASP A 223 -1.69 -23.32 0.48
N GLY A 224 -1.42 -22.16 -0.12
CA GLY A 224 -0.56 -21.09 0.40
C GLY A 224 0.94 -21.31 0.14
N VAL A 225 1.32 -22.45 -0.45
CA VAL A 225 2.72 -22.85 -0.70
C VAL A 225 3.06 -22.78 -2.18
N HIS A 226 2.20 -23.33 -3.04
CA HIS A 226 2.38 -23.35 -4.49
C HIS A 226 1.55 -22.24 -5.13
N TRP A 227 2.19 -21.35 -5.88
CA TRP A 227 1.60 -20.14 -6.45
C TRP A 227 1.69 -20.16 -7.98
N GLY A 228 0.69 -19.55 -8.63
CA GLY A 228 0.74 -19.31 -10.07
C GLY A 228 1.67 -18.14 -10.42
N THR A 229 1.87 -17.90 -11.72
CA THR A 229 2.45 -16.64 -12.20
C THR A 229 1.58 -15.45 -11.79
N LEU A 230 2.19 -14.25 -11.70
CA LEU A 230 1.43 -13.01 -11.65
C LEU A 230 0.67 -12.80 -12.98
N SER A 231 -0.49 -12.15 -12.90
CA SER A 231 -1.31 -11.74 -14.04
C SER A 231 -1.96 -10.38 -13.78
N ASN A 232 -2.10 -9.56 -14.83
CA ASN A 232 -2.53 -8.17 -14.69
C ASN A 232 -4.01 -8.07 -14.29
N VAL A 233 -4.28 -7.22 -13.30
CA VAL A 233 -5.60 -6.88 -12.77
C VAL A 233 -6.00 -5.46 -13.20
N VAL A 234 -5.06 -4.51 -13.12
CA VAL A 234 -5.19 -3.17 -13.71
C VAL A 234 -3.86 -2.82 -14.37
N ALA A 235 -3.84 -2.62 -15.68
CA ALA A 235 -2.67 -2.22 -16.44
C ALA A 235 -3.12 -1.17 -17.46
N ALA A 236 -2.75 0.09 -17.22
CA ALA A 236 -3.23 1.22 -18.01
C ALA A 236 -2.59 1.24 -19.41
N ASP A 237 -3.37 1.59 -20.43
CA ASP A 237 -2.87 1.79 -21.80
C ASP A 237 -1.94 3.02 -21.91
N ASP A 238 -2.12 3.99 -21.01
CA ASP A 238 -1.21 5.11 -20.80
C ASP A 238 -0.02 4.64 -19.93
N PRO A 239 1.23 4.62 -20.46
CA PRO A 239 2.39 4.12 -19.73
C PRO A 239 2.79 5.00 -18.54
N GLU A 240 2.39 6.28 -18.50
CA GLU A 240 2.71 7.19 -17.38
C GLU A 240 1.82 6.95 -16.16
N LEU A 241 0.67 6.30 -16.33
CA LEU A 241 -0.22 5.97 -15.21
C LEU A 241 0.31 4.79 -14.40
N ARG A 242 0.26 4.96 -13.07
CA ARG A 242 0.74 4.01 -12.07
C ARG A 242 -0.39 3.59 -11.12
N PRO A 243 -1.22 2.60 -11.50
CA PRO A 243 -2.09 1.89 -10.56
C PRO A 243 -1.28 1.28 -9.40
N GLY A 244 -1.69 1.51 -8.16
CA GLY A 244 -0.91 1.11 -6.98
C GLY A 244 -1.71 0.90 -5.69
N MET A 245 -1.06 0.40 -4.65
CA MET A 245 -1.59 0.25 -3.29
C MET A 245 -2.95 -0.49 -3.20
N PRO A 246 -3.06 -1.75 -3.69
CA PRO A 246 -4.32 -2.48 -3.74
C PRO A 246 -4.79 -2.88 -2.32
N VAL A 247 -6.05 -2.59 -2.00
CA VAL A 247 -6.70 -2.99 -0.74
C VAL A 247 -8.04 -3.66 -1.03
N VAL A 248 -8.22 -4.93 -0.62
CA VAL A 248 -9.34 -5.78 -1.08
C VAL A 248 -10.20 -6.25 0.07
N ARG A 249 -11.52 -6.05 -0.04
CA ARG A 249 -12.50 -6.47 0.96
C ARG A 249 -13.67 -7.22 0.33
N ARG A 250 -14.09 -8.29 1.00
CA ARG A 250 -15.22 -9.14 0.60
C ARG A 250 -16.51 -8.67 1.28
N ALA A 251 -17.54 -8.44 0.49
CA ALA A 251 -18.87 -8.04 0.93
C ALA A 251 -19.74 -9.26 1.34
N PRO A 252 -20.85 -9.07 2.07
CA PRO A 252 -21.71 -10.17 2.55
C PRO A 252 -22.31 -11.03 1.43
N ASN A 253 -22.71 -10.40 0.33
CA ASN A 253 -23.22 -11.04 -0.89
C ASN A 253 -22.15 -11.91 -1.61
N GLY A 254 -20.90 -11.88 -1.15
CA GLY A 254 -19.78 -12.63 -1.71
C GLY A 254 -19.06 -11.97 -2.88
N THR A 255 -19.43 -10.74 -3.27
CA THR A 255 -18.62 -9.92 -4.19
C THR A 255 -17.45 -9.26 -3.46
N TYR A 256 -16.47 -8.78 -4.21
CA TYR A 256 -15.26 -8.15 -3.70
C TYR A 256 -15.17 -6.72 -4.24
N LEU A 257 -14.75 -5.79 -3.40
CA LEU A 257 -14.41 -4.42 -3.77
C LEU A 257 -12.91 -4.23 -3.52
N MET A 258 -12.20 -3.72 -4.52
CA MET A 258 -10.82 -3.29 -4.42
C MET A 258 -10.80 -1.75 -4.42
N SER A 259 -9.98 -1.19 -3.55
CA SER A 259 -9.50 0.19 -3.58
C SER A 259 -8.05 0.21 -4.04
N TYR A 260 -7.66 1.25 -4.79
CA TYR A 260 -6.28 1.52 -5.21
C TYR A 260 -6.13 3.00 -5.56
N GLU A 261 -4.90 3.46 -5.70
CA GLU A 261 -4.57 4.76 -6.31
C GLU A 261 -4.22 4.59 -7.79
N ILE A 262 -4.30 5.68 -8.56
CA ILE A 262 -3.65 5.80 -9.88
C ILE A 262 -2.81 7.07 -9.88
N CYS A 263 -1.49 6.92 -9.77
CA CYS A 263 -0.55 8.03 -9.85
C CYS A 263 -0.20 8.39 -11.30
N GLY A 264 0.33 9.61 -11.52
CA GLY A 264 0.77 10.09 -12.83
C GLY A 264 -0.35 10.67 -13.71
N GLY A 265 0.06 11.20 -14.86
CA GLY A 265 -0.84 11.83 -15.84
C GLY A 265 -1.74 12.90 -15.21
N THR A 266 -3.04 12.81 -15.47
CA THR A 266 -4.08 13.68 -14.88
C THR A 266 -4.74 13.09 -13.63
N GLN A 267 -4.18 12.02 -13.05
CA GLN A 267 -4.82 11.26 -11.98
C GLN A 267 -4.23 11.54 -10.60
N GLU A 268 -3.01 12.04 -10.48
CA GLU A 268 -2.43 12.57 -9.21
C GLU A 268 -2.67 11.69 -7.97
N CYS A 269 -2.49 10.38 -8.14
CA CYS A 269 -2.65 9.37 -7.08
C CYS A 269 -4.07 9.29 -6.50
N ARG A 270 -5.08 9.78 -7.24
CA ARG A 270 -6.50 9.72 -6.91
C ARG A 270 -6.96 8.30 -6.65
N GLN A 271 -7.88 8.16 -5.69
CA GLN A 271 -8.47 6.89 -5.32
C GLN A 271 -9.53 6.37 -6.32
N PHE A 272 -9.34 5.12 -6.76
CA PHE A 272 -10.24 4.36 -7.64
C PHE A 272 -10.78 3.09 -6.96
N LEU A 273 -11.88 2.59 -7.52
CA LEU A 273 -12.60 1.39 -7.09
C LEU A 273 -12.84 0.43 -8.25
N ARG A 274 -12.66 -0.87 -7.99
CA ARG A 274 -12.99 -1.95 -8.94
C ARG A 274 -13.66 -3.12 -8.22
N ARG A 275 -14.41 -3.94 -8.95
CA ARG A 275 -15.29 -4.98 -8.38
C ARG A 275 -15.05 -6.35 -9.01
N SER A 276 -15.26 -7.41 -8.24
CA SER A 276 -15.20 -8.80 -8.71
C SER A 276 -16.32 -9.65 -8.10
N ALA A 277 -16.83 -10.62 -8.85
CA ALA A 277 -17.84 -11.59 -8.41
C ALA A 277 -17.26 -12.81 -7.67
N ASP A 278 -15.93 -12.96 -7.66
CA ASP A 278 -15.24 -14.12 -7.07
C ASP A 278 -13.90 -13.81 -6.38
N GLY A 279 -13.36 -12.60 -6.52
CA GLY A 279 -12.10 -12.17 -5.93
C GLY A 279 -10.86 -12.53 -6.76
N VAL A 280 -11.04 -13.00 -7.99
CA VAL A 280 -9.95 -13.39 -8.91
C VAL A 280 -10.10 -12.70 -10.26
N HIS A 281 -11.31 -12.68 -10.84
CA HIS A 281 -11.57 -12.04 -12.13
C HIS A 281 -12.15 -10.65 -11.90
N TRP A 282 -11.48 -9.61 -12.43
CA TRP A 282 -11.84 -8.21 -12.20
C TRP A 282 -12.30 -7.48 -13.47
N GLY A 283 -12.49 -8.19 -14.59
CA GLY A 283 -12.78 -7.61 -15.92
C GLY A 283 -11.52 -7.31 -16.73
N ASP A 284 -11.65 -6.46 -17.75
CA ASP A 284 -10.58 -6.04 -18.67
C ASP A 284 -9.43 -5.30 -17.94
N PRO A 285 -8.16 -5.74 -18.01
CA PRO A 285 -7.05 -5.07 -17.33
C PRO A 285 -6.88 -3.58 -17.67
N SER A 286 -7.21 -3.14 -18.90
CA SER A 286 -7.12 -1.73 -19.32
C SER A 286 -8.03 -0.79 -18.51
N ALA A 287 -9.15 -1.32 -18.00
CA ALA A 287 -10.19 -0.52 -17.36
C ALA A 287 -9.74 0.05 -16.00
N LEU A 288 -9.44 1.36 -15.95
CA LEU A 288 -9.00 2.07 -14.74
C LEU A 288 -9.97 1.98 -13.54
N GLY A 289 -11.22 1.55 -13.74
CA GLY A 289 -12.22 1.37 -12.70
C GLY A 289 -13.15 2.58 -12.57
N SER A 290 -13.58 2.90 -11.35
CA SER A 290 -14.40 4.08 -11.05
C SER A 290 -13.73 4.94 -9.99
N PRO A 291 -13.49 6.26 -10.23
CA PRO A 291 -13.01 7.14 -9.16
C PRO A 291 -14.09 7.28 -8.08
N LEU A 292 -13.70 7.57 -6.84
CA LEU A 292 -14.64 7.91 -5.78
C LEU A 292 -14.59 9.40 -5.43
N THR A 293 -15.77 9.96 -5.15
CA THR A 293 -15.97 11.36 -4.78
C THR A 293 -17.12 11.52 -3.79
N THR A 294 -17.13 12.64 -3.07
CA THR A 294 -18.33 13.14 -2.37
C THR A 294 -19.29 13.86 -3.33
N ALA A 295 -20.45 14.31 -2.84
CA ALA A 295 -21.43 15.05 -3.64
C ALA A 295 -20.97 16.47 -4.02
N ASP A 296 -20.15 17.08 -3.18
CA ASP A 296 -19.42 18.35 -3.39
C ASP A 296 -18.08 18.16 -4.12
N GLY A 297 -17.76 16.92 -4.51
CA GLY A 297 -16.62 16.59 -5.36
C GLY A 297 -15.28 16.45 -4.64
N GLN A 298 -15.26 16.37 -3.31
CA GLN A 298 -14.04 16.00 -2.57
C GLN A 298 -13.60 14.57 -2.94
N TYR A 299 -12.29 14.31 -2.92
CA TYR A 299 -11.70 13.01 -3.18
C TYR A 299 -10.40 12.80 -2.39
N PHE A 300 -9.90 11.56 -2.32
CA PHE A 300 -8.60 11.25 -1.74
C PHE A 300 -7.53 11.07 -2.81
N GLU A 301 -6.32 11.52 -2.50
CA GLU A 301 -5.07 11.17 -3.16
C GLU A 301 -4.12 10.43 -2.19
N HIS A 302 -3.32 9.53 -2.77
CA HIS A 302 -2.30 8.69 -2.16
C HIS A 302 -2.76 7.69 -1.08
N ALA A 303 -2.11 6.52 -1.09
CA ALA A 303 -2.16 5.49 -0.08
C ALA A 303 -3.54 5.13 0.49
N PRO A 304 -4.55 4.87 -0.35
CA PRO A 304 -5.90 4.61 0.10
C PRO A 304 -6.05 3.25 0.78
N THR A 305 -6.85 3.17 1.85
CA THR A 305 -7.33 1.89 2.39
C THR A 305 -8.84 1.88 2.57
N ILE A 306 -9.44 0.70 2.33
CA ILE A 306 -10.88 0.49 2.39
C ILE A 306 -11.24 -0.60 3.41
N SER A 307 -12.35 -0.40 4.12
CA SER A 307 -12.92 -1.32 5.10
C SER A 307 -14.44 -1.36 5.01
N TRP A 308 -15.04 -2.40 5.58
CA TRP A 308 -16.49 -2.63 5.53
C TRP A 308 -17.01 -3.13 6.89
N TYR A 309 -18.27 -2.82 7.21
CA TYR A 309 -18.97 -3.41 8.36
C TYR A 309 -20.49 -3.57 8.13
N PRO A 310 -21.16 -4.49 8.86
CA PRO A 310 -22.61 -4.61 8.84
C PRO A 310 -23.27 -3.47 9.64
N ASP A 311 -23.92 -2.52 8.96
CA ASP A 311 -24.64 -1.40 9.59
C ASP A 311 -26.15 -1.69 9.81
N GLY A 312 -26.54 -2.95 9.67
CA GLY A 312 -27.94 -3.42 9.71
C GLY A 312 -28.59 -3.51 8.33
N THR A 313 -28.02 -2.90 7.29
CA THR A 313 -28.53 -3.01 5.91
C THR A 313 -27.91 -4.20 5.16
N PRO A 314 -28.55 -4.73 4.08
CA PRO A 314 -28.01 -5.84 3.28
C PRO A 314 -26.66 -5.52 2.59
N GLY A 315 -26.40 -4.25 2.27
CA GLY A 315 -25.12 -3.81 1.72
C GLY A 315 -24.06 -3.52 2.79
N GLY A 316 -24.48 -3.35 4.05
CA GLY A 316 -23.66 -2.77 5.12
C GLY A 316 -23.11 -1.39 4.74
N ARG A 317 -21.93 -1.07 5.27
CA ARG A 317 -21.26 0.20 5.00
C ARG A 317 -19.79 0.03 4.65
N TRP A 318 -19.37 0.80 3.68
CA TRP A 318 -17.99 1.03 3.29
C TRP A 318 -17.42 2.28 3.97
N LEU A 319 -16.18 2.17 4.43
CA LEU A 319 -15.37 3.23 5.00
C LEU A 319 -14.05 3.28 4.23
N THR A 320 -13.55 4.47 3.94
CA THR A 320 -12.25 4.64 3.28
C THR A 320 -11.50 5.86 3.81
N VAL A 321 -10.18 5.78 3.76
CA VAL A 321 -9.24 6.87 4.05
C VAL A 321 -8.13 6.85 3.00
N GLY A 322 -7.64 8.02 2.61
CA GLY A 322 -6.38 8.19 1.88
C GLY A 322 -5.53 9.24 2.58
N GLN A 323 -4.32 9.48 2.08
CA GLN A 323 -3.35 10.35 2.75
C GLN A 323 -3.82 11.81 2.78
N MET A 324 -4.21 12.34 1.62
CA MET A 324 -4.61 13.72 1.44
C MET A 324 -6.04 13.80 0.91
N LEU A 325 -6.87 14.64 1.54
CA LEU A 325 -8.20 14.98 1.04
C LEU A 325 -8.10 16.24 0.18
N TYR A 326 -8.70 16.23 -1.00
CA TYR A 326 -8.76 17.36 -1.93
C TYR A 326 -10.19 17.82 -2.20
N GLY A 327 -10.33 19.08 -2.58
CA GLY A 327 -11.57 19.69 -3.05
C GLY A 327 -11.80 19.49 -4.54
N SER A 328 -12.99 19.87 -5.02
CA SER A 328 -13.34 19.89 -6.45
C SER A 328 -12.61 20.98 -7.26
N ASP A 329 -11.84 21.83 -6.59
CA ASP A 329 -10.91 22.84 -7.12
C ASP A 329 -9.46 22.32 -7.25
N GLY A 330 -9.19 21.07 -6.88
CA GLY A 330 -7.84 20.49 -6.89
C GLY A 330 -6.92 21.07 -5.80
N GLN A 331 -7.47 21.71 -4.76
CA GLN A 331 -6.71 22.17 -3.59
C GLN A 331 -6.88 21.21 -2.41
N VAL A 332 -5.89 21.14 -1.52
CA VAL A 332 -5.97 20.32 -0.30
C VAL A 332 -7.14 20.81 0.57
N ALA A 333 -8.13 19.95 0.78
CA ALA A 333 -9.37 20.30 1.44
C ALA A 333 -9.20 20.42 2.95
N LYS A 334 -9.95 21.34 3.56
CA LYS A 334 -10.14 21.41 5.00
C LYS A 334 -10.67 20.08 5.53
N GLY A 335 -9.89 19.41 6.37
CA GLY A 335 -10.18 18.06 6.87
C GLY A 335 -9.28 16.96 6.30
N SER A 336 -8.34 17.29 5.40
CA SER A 336 -7.19 16.43 5.09
C SER A 336 -6.49 16.01 6.39
N GLY A 337 -6.10 14.73 6.50
CA GLY A 337 -5.55 14.14 7.73
C GLY A 337 -6.53 13.92 8.89
N ALA A 338 -7.81 14.30 8.76
CA ALA A 338 -8.81 14.22 9.82
C ALA A 338 -10.20 13.71 9.35
N THR A 339 -10.28 13.15 8.14
CA THR A 339 -11.53 12.73 7.49
C THR A 339 -11.47 11.27 7.04
N VAL A 340 -12.57 10.54 7.21
CA VAL A 340 -12.88 9.30 6.50
C VAL A 340 -14.09 9.50 5.60
N LEU A 341 -14.11 8.89 4.42
CA LEU A 341 -15.27 8.90 3.52
C LEU A 341 -16.09 7.61 3.70
N THR A 342 -17.41 7.71 3.55
CA THR A 342 -18.34 6.60 3.83
C THR A 342 -19.42 6.41 2.76
N ASN A 343 -19.84 5.16 2.54
CA ASN A 343 -20.83 4.82 1.50
C ASN A 343 -21.68 3.58 1.88
N ARG A 344 -23.01 3.67 1.69
CA ARG A 344 -23.98 2.58 1.95
C ARG A 344 -24.38 1.79 0.70
N THR A 345 -24.02 2.29 -0.48
CA THR A 345 -24.49 1.87 -1.80
C THR A 345 -23.41 1.07 -2.55
N GLY A 346 -22.67 0.20 -1.85
CA GLY A 346 -21.69 -0.69 -2.49
C GLY A 346 -20.50 0.02 -3.16
N GLY A 347 -20.18 1.25 -2.75
CA GLY A 347 -19.21 2.13 -3.39
C GLY A 347 -19.70 2.79 -4.68
N TYR A 348 -21.00 2.78 -4.95
CA TYR A 348 -21.63 3.52 -6.06
C TYR A 348 -22.20 4.86 -5.56
N GLY A 349 -22.21 5.88 -6.42
CA GLY A 349 -22.72 7.21 -6.09
C GLY A 349 -21.83 7.97 -5.09
N PRO A 350 -22.28 9.15 -4.63
CA PRO A 350 -21.48 10.03 -3.78
C PRO A 350 -21.20 9.42 -2.41
N TRP A 351 -19.97 9.57 -1.97
CA TRP A 351 -19.52 9.26 -0.62
C TRP A 351 -19.84 10.42 0.35
N ARG A 352 -19.78 10.16 1.65
CA ARG A 352 -20.07 11.14 2.71
C ARG A 352 -18.93 11.21 3.72
N SER A 353 -18.39 12.40 3.91
CA SER A 353 -17.32 12.71 4.86
C SER A 353 -17.77 12.55 6.31
N ALA A 354 -16.89 12.03 7.15
CA ALA A 354 -17.05 11.91 8.59
C ALA A 354 -15.68 12.06 9.28
N ALA A 355 -15.66 12.37 10.58
CA ALA A 355 -14.41 12.55 11.31
C ALA A 355 -13.61 11.24 11.43
N ALA A 356 -12.31 11.33 11.16
CA ALA A 356 -11.34 10.27 11.46
C ALA A 356 -11.05 10.21 12.97
N PRO A 357 -10.87 9.02 13.58
CA PRO A 357 -10.45 8.89 14.97
C PRO A 357 -9.10 9.54 15.30
N VAL A 358 -8.12 9.41 14.40
CA VAL A 358 -6.82 10.08 14.46
C VAL A 358 -6.88 11.35 13.60
N ARG A 359 -6.16 12.40 14.02
CA ARG A 359 -5.97 13.62 13.23
C ARG A 359 -4.47 13.87 13.06
N ILE A 360 -4.05 13.94 11.81
CA ILE A 360 -2.69 14.32 11.41
C ILE A 360 -2.75 15.78 10.93
N ASN A 361 -1.93 16.66 11.50
CA ASN A 361 -1.88 18.07 11.12
C ASN A 361 -1.09 18.23 9.82
N ASN A 362 -1.73 18.75 8.77
CA ASN A 362 -1.15 19.02 7.45
C ASN A 362 -0.36 17.83 6.86
N PRO A 363 -1.01 16.68 6.56
CA PRO A 363 -0.35 15.64 5.77
C PRO A 363 -0.11 16.15 4.34
N TYR A 364 1.04 15.81 3.79
CA TYR A 364 1.50 16.13 2.44
C TYR A 364 2.04 14.86 1.77
N ASN A 365 2.18 14.86 0.43
CA ASN A 365 2.72 13.73 -0.33
C ASN A 365 4.14 13.35 0.17
N ASN A 366 4.20 12.26 0.94
CA ASN A 366 5.38 11.78 1.64
C ASN A 366 5.10 10.38 2.23
N TYR A 367 6.13 9.55 2.44
CA TYR A 367 5.98 8.19 2.98
C TYR A 367 5.42 8.10 4.42
N CYS A 368 5.29 9.22 5.14
CA CYS A 368 4.94 9.25 6.56
C CYS A 368 3.51 9.73 6.89
N PRO A 369 3.14 11.02 6.76
CA PRO A 369 2.00 11.56 7.49
C PRO A 369 0.67 11.12 6.86
N ASN A 370 -0.17 10.43 7.64
CA ASN A 370 -1.40 9.77 7.20
C ASN A 370 -1.21 8.71 6.09
N TYR A 371 0.01 8.19 5.90
CA TYR A 371 0.33 7.28 4.79
C TYR A 371 -0.16 5.84 5.04
N SER A 372 -1.10 5.39 4.20
CA SER A 372 -1.70 4.04 4.25
C SER A 372 -2.40 3.70 5.57
N SER A 373 -3.03 4.71 6.19
CA SER A 373 -3.80 4.60 7.43
C SER A 373 -4.88 3.51 7.37
N SER A 374 -5.05 2.75 8.45
CA SER A 374 -5.82 1.50 8.48
C SER A 374 -7.04 1.58 9.40
N LEU A 375 -8.22 1.29 8.86
CA LEU A 375 -9.52 1.42 9.53
C LEU A 375 -10.09 0.07 9.99
N LEU A 376 -10.36 -0.09 11.29
CA LEU A 376 -11.09 -1.23 11.86
C LEU A 376 -12.43 -0.78 12.50
N PRO A 377 -13.57 -0.96 11.81
CA PRO A 377 -14.88 -0.71 12.38
C PRO A 377 -15.29 -1.74 13.44
N MET A 378 -15.87 -1.28 14.54
CA MET A 378 -16.38 -2.08 15.67
C MET A 378 -17.89 -1.79 15.87
N PRO A 379 -18.77 -2.33 15.00
CA PRO A 379 -20.19 -1.98 14.99
C PRO A 379 -20.93 -2.35 16.27
N GLU A 380 -20.52 -3.41 16.98
CA GLU A 380 -21.13 -3.79 18.26
C GLU A 380 -20.87 -2.80 19.40
N ARG A 381 -20.12 -1.72 19.13
CA ARG A 381 -19.89 -0.59 20.03
C ARG A 381 -20.23 0.76 19.42
N GLY A 382 -20.61 0.81 18.15
CA GLY A 382 -20.70 2.06 17.40
C GLY A 382 -19.38 2.83 17.37
N ALA A 383 -18.24 2.13 17.34
CA ALA A 383 -16.90 2.72 17.37
C ALA A 383 -16.09 2.37 16.11
N LEU A 384 -15.14 3.23 15.76
CA LEU A 384 -14.16 3.04 14.69
C LEU A 384 -12.76 3.15 15.32
N LEU A 385 -11.93 2.12 15.21
CA LEU A 385 -10.50 2.20 15.47
C LEU A 385 -9.79 2.60 14.17
N GLU A 386 -8.83 3.51 14.27
CA GLU A 386 -7.91 3.86 13.20
C GLU A 386 -6.47 3.72 13.69
N MET A 387 -5.58 3.39 12.76
CA MET A 387 -4.14 3.50 12.92
C MET A 387 -3.59 4.33 11.76
N ALA A 388 -3.04 5.51 12.06
CA ALA A 388 -2.49 6.44 11.08
C ALA A 388 -1.06 6.81 11.46
N THR A 389 -0.20 7.02 10.47
CA THR A 389 1.20 7.42 10.69
C THR A 389 1.35 8.94 10.77
N GLY A 390 2.37 9.39 11.49
CA GLY A 390 2.74 10.80 11.61
C GLY A 390 4.10 10.95 12.28
N TYR A 391 4.66 12.15 12.20
CA TYR A 391 5.92 12.45 12.87
C TYR A 391 5.71 12.68 14.38
N ASP A 392 6.62 12.17 15.19
CA ASP A 392 6.70 12.53 16.60
C ASP A 392 7.60 13.76 16.84
N SER A 393 7.74 14.18 18.10
CA SER A 393 8.53 15.37 18.48
C SER A 393 10.05 15.27 18.21
N SER A 394 10.55 14.15 17.67
CA SER A 394 11.92 14.00 17.18
C SER A 394 12.04 14.04 15.65
N GLY A 395 10.91 14.13 14.94
CA GLY A 395 10.86 13.90 13.48
C GLY A 395 10.89 12.41 13.11
N THR A 396 10.69 11.50 14.06
CA THR A 396 10.59 10.05 13.76
C THR A 396 9.19 9.72 13.28
N CYS A 397 9.06 9.08 12.12
CA CYS A 397 7.76 8.63 11.63
C CYS A 397 7.25 7.41 12.41
N THR A 398 6.09 7.52 13.04
CA THR A 398 5.52 6.46 13.87
C THR A 398 4.00 6.34 13.72
N THR A 399 3.44 5.24 14.19
CA THR A 399 2.01 4.93 14.09
C THR A 399 1.29 5.39 15.35
N TYR A 400 0.24 6.19 15.18
CA TYR A 400 -0.71 6.58 16.21
C TYR A 400 -2.01 5.81 16.04
N PHE A 401 -2.66 5.46 17.15
CA PHE A 401 -3.98 4.82 17.15
C PHE A 401 -4.99 5.57 18.02
N ALA A 402 -6.26 5.57 17.59
CA ALA A 402 -7.36 6.18 18.34
C ALA A 402 -8.71 5.51 18.01
N THR A 403 -9.66 5.57 18.95
CA THR A 403 -11.03 5.10 18.74
C THR A 403 -12.03 6.26 18.74
N GLY A 404 -12.74 6.45 17.63
CA GLY A 404 -13.79 7.45 17.45
C GLY A 404 -15.18 6.84 17.31
N ALA A 405 -16.19 7.69 17.09
CA ALA A 405 -17.54 7.23 16.76
C ALA A 405 -17.58 6.60 15.36
N LEU A 406 -18.32 5.49 15.21
CA LEU A 406 -18.52 4.85 13.91
C LEU A 406 -19.53 5.67 13.07
N PRO A 407 -19.15 6.18 11.88
CA PRO A 407 -20.03 7.02 11.06
C PRO A 407 -21.35 6.33 10.68
N ARG A 408 -22.48 7.04 10.78
CA ARG A 408 -23.85 6.53 10.53
C ARG A 408 -24.53 7.11 9.29
#